data_AF-A0A2D6U255-F1
#
_entry.id   AF-A0A2D6U255-F1
#
_cell.length_a   1.000
_cell.length_b   1.000
_cell.length_c   1.000
_cell.angle_alpha   90.00
_cell.angle_beta   90.00
_cell.angle_gamma   90.00
#
_symmetry.space_group_name_H-M   'P 1'
#
loop_
_entity.id
_entity.type
_entity.pdbx_description
1 polymer ?
#
loop_
_entity_poly.entity_id
_entity_poly.type
_entity_poly.pdbx_seq_one_letter_code
_entity_poly.pdbx_strand_id
1 'polypeptide(L)'
;MAAPSSHISLRINEEDLMLLDAKIGQHGARNRSDVVRLAIQDYLRGQPRLPEMDTIKIPLGRRDKMHLEMLYELEGTSKEQAALEGLKLYVANSIKRDKDTIQLEEALEKSRALTLKSKEYQE
;
A
#
# COMPACT_ATOMS: atom_id res chain seq x y z
N MET A 1 -39.21 -6.62 7.64
CA MET A 1 -39.09 -7.39 6.39
C MET A 1 -38.09 -6.65 5.50
N ALA A 2 -36.97 -7.27 5.16
CA ALA A 2 -36.00 -6.66 4.23
C ALA A 2 -36.64 -6.57 2.85
N ALA A 3 -36.59 -5.39 2.23
CA ALA A 3 -37.15 -5.16 0.90
C ALA A 3 -36.54 -6.15 -0.12
N PRO A 4 -37.32 -6.63 -1.11
CA PRO A 4 -36.77 -7.47 -2.17
C PRO A 4 -35.68 -6.70 -2.92
N SER A 5 -34.54 -7.35 -3.15
CA SER A 5 -33.43 -6.77 -3.90
C SER A 5 -33.88 -6.37 -5.30
N SER A 6 -33.63 -5.12 -5.70
CA SER A 6 -33.88 -4.66 -7.06
C SER A 6 -32.94 -5.36 -8.06
N HIS A 7 -33.48 -5.76 -9.21
CA HIS A 7 -32.66 -6.30 -10.29
C HIS A 7 -31.90 -5.17 -10.98
N ILE A 8 -30.59 -5.36 -11.17
CA ILE A 8 -29.72 -4.42 -11.88
C ILE A 8 -29.25 -5.11 -13.16
N SER A 9 -29.55 -4.50 -14.30
CA SER A 9 -29.01 -4.93 -15.60
C SER A 9 -27.77 -4.09 -15.93
N LEU A 10 -26.66 -4.75 -16.22
CA LEU A 10 -25.38 -4.12 -16.56
C LEU A 10 -24.87 -4.71 -17.88
N ARG A 11 -24.35 -3.86 -18.76
CA ARG A 11 -23.63 -4.30 -19.96
C ARG A 11 -22.14 -4.40 -19.62
N ILE A 12 -21.54 -5.54 -19.91
CA ILE A 12 -20.14 -5.86 -19.65
C ILE A 12 -19.52 -6.37 -20.95
N ASN A 13 -18.27 -6.00 -21.22
CA ASN A 13 -17.55 -6.46 -22.39
C ASN A 13 -17.16 -7.94 -22.27
N GLU A 14 -16.85 -8.59 -23.39
CA GLU A 14 -16.54 -10.02 -23.41
C GLU A 14 -15.26 -10.36 -22.62
N GLU A 15 -14.22 -9.53 -22.71
CA GLU A 15 -12.98 -9.71 -21.94
C GLU A 15 -13.23 -9.70 -20.42
N ASP A 16 -14.01 -8.75 -19.93
CA ASP A 16 -14.37 -8.63 -18.52
C ASP A 16 -15.26 -9.79 -18.06
N LEU A 17 -16.13 -10.31 -18.94
CA LEU A 17 -16.92 -11.52 -18.65
C LEU A 17 -16.02 -12.74 -18.46
N MET A 18 -14.97 -12.90 -19.28
CA MET A 18 -13.99 -13.97 -19.11
C MET A 18 -13.22 -13.85 -17.78
N LEU A 19 -12.87 -12.63 -17.38
CA LEU A 19 -12.23 -12.39 -16.08
C LEU A 19 -13.17 -12.72 -14.90
N LEU A 20 -14.46 -12.40 -15.01
CA LEU A 20 -15.46 -12.79 -14.02
C LEU A 20 -15.60 -14.31 -13.93
N ASP A 21 -15.59 -15.02 -15.06
CA ASP A 21 -15.64 -16.48 -15.10
C ASP A 21 -14.43 -17.13 -14.44
N ALA A 22 -13.23 -16.59 -14.68
CA ALA A 22 -12.00 -17.06 -14.04
C ALA A 22 -12.02 -16.93 -12.51
N LYS A 23 -12.88 -16.05 -11.97
CA LYS A 23 -13.07 -15.86 -10.52
C LYS A 23 -14.14 -16.75 -9.91
N ILE A 24 -14.95 -17.46 -10.71
CA ILE A 24 -15.91 -18.44 -10.19
C ILE A 24 -15.17 -19.57 -9.49
N GLY A 25 -15.68 -20.00 -8.33
CA GLY A 25 -15.04 -20.99 -7.46
C GLY A 25 -13.95 -20.41 -6.55
N GLN A 26 -13.52 -19.17 -6.76
CA GLN A 26 -12.59 -18.47 -5.86
C GLN A 26 -13.38 -17.74 -4.78
N HIS A 27 -12.81 -17.64 -3.57
CA HIS A 27 -13.39 -16.88 -2.45
C HIS A 27 -14.86 -17.21 -2.13
N GLY A 28 -15.32 -18.43 -2.46
CA GLY A 28 -16.70 -18.89 -2.20
C GLY A 28 -17.74 -18.45 -3.25
N ALA A 29 -17.35 -17.78 -4.33
CA ALA A 29 -18.26 -17.39 -5.40
C ALA A 29 -18.71 -18.59 -6.23
N ARG A 30 -20.02 -18.79 -6.42
CA ARG A 30 -20.55 -19.96 -7.18
C ARG A 30 -20.95 -19.61 -8.60
N ASN A 31 -21.25 -18.35 -8.87
CA ASN A 31 -21.70 -17.86 -10.17
C ASN A 31 -21.18 -16.42 -10.41
N ARG A 32 -21.35 -15.91 -11.64
CA ARG A 32 -20.96 -14.54 -12.01
C ARG A 32 -21.61 -13.48 -11.12
N SER A 33 -22.88 -13.64 -10.78
CA SER A 33 -23.62 -12.69 -9.92
C SER A 33 -23.04 -12.61 -8.51
N ASP A 34 -22.51 -13.71 -7.98
CA ASP A 34 -21.83 -13.74 -6.68
C ASP A 34 -20.48 -13.01 -6.76
N VAL A 35 -19.71 -13.23 -7.84
CA VAL A 35 -18.45 -12.50 -8.08
C VAL A 35 -18.70 -11.00 -8.14
N VAL A 36 -19.71 -10.57 -8.91
CA VAL A 36 -20.09 -9.15 -9.03
C VAL A 36 -20.58 -8.61 -7.68
N ARG A 37 -21.37 -9.38 -6.93
CA ARG A 37 -21.87 -8.96 -5.62
C ARG A 37 -20.72 -8.78 -4.62
N LEU A 38 -19.76 -9.70 -4.58
CA LEU A 38 -18.58 -9.59 -3.73
C LEU A 38 -17.75 -8.37 -4.10
N ALA A 39 -17.51 -8.14 -5.40
CA ALA A 39 -16.77 -6.98 -5.88
C ALA A 39 -17.47 -5.65 -5.49
N ILE A 40 -18.79 -5.57 -5.60
CA ILE A 40 -19.56 -4.40 -5.16
C ILE A 40 -19.46 -4.22 -3.65
N GLN A 41 -19.57 -5.30 -2.87
CA GLN A 41 -19.42 -5.23 -1.41
C GLN A 41 -18.04 -4.73 -1.01
N ASP A 42 -16.99 -5.24 -1.64
CA ASP A 42 -15.62 -4.80 -1.42
C ASP A 42 -15.45 -3.33 -1.83
N TYR A 43 -16.04 -2.91 -2.95
CA TYR A 43 -15.99 -1.52 -3.40
C TYR A 43 -16.72 -0.56 -2.46
N LEU A 44 -17.87 -0.96 -1.89
CA LEU A 44 -18.67 -0.12 -1.01
C LEU A 44 -18.15 -0.11 0.44
N ARG A 45 -17.63 -1.24 0.92
CA ARG A 45 -17.21 -1.40 2.33
C ARG A 45 -15.71 -1.25 2.54
N GLY A 46 -14.91 -1.48 1.52
CA GLY A 46 -13.46 -1.33 1.53
C GLY A 46 -12.99 0.11 1.33
N GLN A 47 -13.89 1.09 1.41
CA GLN A 47 -13.53 2.51 1.29
C GLN A 47 -12.88 3.00 2.58
N PRO A 48 -11.86 3.86 2.48
CA PRO A 48 -11.27 4.49 3.64
C PRO A 48 -12.30 5.36 4.35
N ARG A 49 -12.20 5.43 5.69
CA ARG A 49 -13.19 6.13 6.53
C ARG A 49 -13.24 7.63 6.30
N LEU A 50 -12.19 8.21 5.74
CA LEU A 50 -12.07 9.64 5.47
C LEU A 50 -11.92 9.86 3.95
N PRO A 51 -12.57 10.89 3.38
CA PRO A 51 -12.53 11.19 1.95
C PRO A 51 -11.12 11.40 1.37
N GLU A 52 -10.19 11.90 2.19
CA GLU A 52 -8.81 12.23 1.79
C GLU A 52 -7.82 11.07 2.01
N MET A 53 -8.28 9.93 2.48
CA MET A 53 -7.42 8.77 2.71
C MET A 53 -7.43 7.88 1.47
N ASP A 54 -6.26 7.37 1.08
CA ASP A 54 -6.11 6.41 0.00
C ASP A 54 -6.00 4.98 0.53
N THR A 55 -6.42 4.01 -0.29
CA THR A 55 -6.24 2.57 -0.01
C THR A 55 -5.28 1.97 -1.03
N ILE A 56 -4.16 1.42 -0.56
CA ILE A 56 -3.16 0.75 -1.39
C ILE A 56 -3.38 -0.76 -1.31
N LYS A 57 -3.58 -1.42 -2.45
CA LYS A 57 -3.64 -2.89 -2.55
C LYS A 57 -2.29 -3.42 -3.03
N ILE A 58 -1.63 -4.22 -2.19
CA ILE A 58 -0.28 -4.74 -2.47
C ILE A 58 -0.36 -6.25 -2.69
N PRO A 59 0.03 -6.78 -3.87
CA PRO A 59 0.15 -8.21 -4.06
C PRO A 59 1.32 -8.74 -3.23
N LEU A 60 1.09 -9.80 -2.46
CA LEU A 60 2.12 -10.40 -1.61
C LEU A 60 2.63 -11.71 -2.21
N GLY A 61 3.94 -11.90 -2.15
CA GLY A 61 4.56 -13.18 -2.47
C GLY A 61 4.20 -14.25 -1.46
N ARG A 62 4.34 -15.53 -1.84
CA ARG A 62 4.05 -16.67 -0.95
C ARG A 62 4.87 -16.62 0.34
N ARG A 63 6.15 -16.25 0.24
CA ARG A 63 7.07 -16.12 1.38
C ARG A 63 6.57 -15.08 2.38
N ASP A 64 6.23 -13.88 1.90
CA ASP A 64 5.79 -12.78 2.75
C ASP A 64 4.45 -13.09 3.41
N LYS A 65 3.54 -13.73 2.66
CA LYS A 65 2.26 -14.22 3.20
C LYS A 65 2.48 -15.18 4.37
N MET A 66 3.40 -16.14 4.24
CA MET A 66 3.75 -17.09 5.29
C MET A 66 4.33 -16.37 6.52
N HIS A 67 5.25 -15.42 6.32
CA HIS A 67 5.82 -14.64 7.43
C HIS A 67 4.79 -13.81 8.17
N LEU A 68 3.88 -13.14 7.45
CA LEU A 68 2.80 -12.38 8.06
C LEU A 68 1.79 -13.28 8.80
N GLU A 69 1.57 -14.51 8.33
CA GLU A 69 0.75 -15.49 9.04
C GLU A 69 1.42 -15.96 10.33
N MET A 70 2.72 -16.23 10.31
CA MET A 70 3.48 -16.56 11.51
C MET A 70 3.49 -15.40 12.52
N LEU A 71 3.66 -14.15 12.07
CA LEU A 71 3.59 -12.97 12.94
C LEU A 71 2.21 -12.83 13.60
N TYR A 72 1.15 -13.11 12.85
CA TYR A 72 -0.19 -13.10 13.42
C TYR A 72 -0.37 -14.20 14.48
N GLU A 73 0.11 -15.41 14.23
CA GLU A 73 -0.01 -16.54 15.16
C GLU A 73 0.82 -16.35 16.44
N LEU A 74 2.01 -15.77 16.33
CA LEU A 74 2.94 -15.62 17.45
C LEU A 74 2.68 -14.37 18.29
N GLU A 75 2.42 -13.25 17.63
CA GLU A 75 2.38 -11.92 18.27
C GLU A 75 0.97 -11.29 18.22
N GLY A 76 0.04 -11.88 17.48
CA GLY A 76 -1.29 -11.31 17.25
C GLY A 76 -1.31 -10.14 16.27
N THR A 77 -0.18 -9.82 15.65
CA THR A 77 -0.05 -8.67 14.74
C THR A 77 -0.72 -8.97 13.41
N SER A 78 -1.74 -8.18 13.06
CA SER A 78 -2.44 -8.37 11.78
C SER A 78 -1.58 -7.95 10.59
N LYS A 79 -1.93 -8.46 9.40
CA LYS A 79 -1.21 -8.14 8.15
C LYS A 79 -1.21 -6.63 7.88
N GLU A 80 -2.33 -5.97 8.20
CA GLU A 80 -2.51 -4.52 8.05
C GLU A 80 -1.64 -3.73 9.04
N GLN A 81 -1.54 -4.19 10.29
CA GLN A 81 -0.69 -3.57 11.31
C GLN A 81 0.78 -3.68 10.93
N ALA A 82 1.24 -4.88 10.55
CA ALA A 82 2.60 -5.10 10.10
C ALA A 82 2.95 -4.23 8.87
N ALA A 83 2.03 -4.11 7.90
CA ALA A 83 2.22 -3.24 6.74
C ALA A 83 2.31 -1.75 7.14
N LEU A 84 1.44 -1.29 8.05
CA LEU A 84 1.45 0.09 8.53
C LEU A 84 2.75 0.43 9.27
N GLU A 85 3.22 -0.47 10.13
CA GLU A 85 4.50 -0.31 10.83
C GLU A 85 5.68 -0.27 9.88
N GLY A 86 5.71 -1.18 8.90
CA GLY A 86 6.72 -1.18 7.83
C GLY A 86 6.74 0.13 7.04
N LEU A 87 5.57 0.66 6.68
CA LEU A 87 5.45 1.96 5.99
C LEU A 87 5.98 3.11 6.86
N LYS A 88 5.61 3.15 8.14
CA LYS A 88 6.10 4.18 9.07
C LYS A 88 7.63 4.11 9.22
N LEU A 89 8.19 2.91 9.36
CA LEU A 89 9.63 2.70 9.44
C LEU A 89 10.34 3.18 8.16
N TYR A 90 9.79 2.87 6.99
CA TYR A 90 10.35 3.33 5.71
C TYR A 90 10.32 4.86 5.60
N VAL A 91 9.20 5.50 5.91
CA VAL A 91 9.07 6.97 5.88
C VAL A 91 10.04 7.62 6.87
N ALA A 92 10.12 7.10 8.11
CA ALA A 92 11.05 7.62 9.11
C ALA A 92 12.52 7.51 8.65
N ASN A 93 12.88 6.40 8.00
CA ASN A 93 14.22 6.20 7.44
C ASN A 93 14.48 7.14 6.26
N SER A 94 13.48 7.39 5.41
CA SER A 94 13.60 8.36 4.31
C SER A 94 13.86 9.76 4.83
N ILE A 95 13.06 10.24 5.80
CA ILE A 95 13.22 11.57 6.40
C ILE A 95 14.59 11.72 7.07
N LYS A 96 15.09 10.68 7.74
CA LYS A 96 16.43 10.69 8.32
C LYS A 96 17.50 10.83 7.23
N ARG A 97 17.43 10.03 6.16
CA ARG A 97 18.36 10.13 5.03
C ARG A 97 18.39 11.53 4.39
N ASP A 98 17.23 12.15 4.24
CA ASP A 98 17.14 13.50 3.66
C ASP A 98 17.82 14.52 4.58
N LYS A 99 17.60 14.43 5.90
CA LYS A 99 18.29 15.28 6.89
C LYS A 99 19.79 15.07 6.90
N ASP A 100 20.24 13.82 6.85
CA ASP A 100 21.66 13.48 6.80
C ASP A 100 22.31 14.03 5.52
N THR A 101 21.59 13.98 4.40
CA THR A 101 22.05 14.54 3.11
C THR A 101 22.22 16.06 3.19
N ILE A 102 21.22 16.77 3.74
CA ILE A 102 21.30 18.22 3.95
C ILE A 102 22.47 18.57 4.88
N GLN A 103 22.66 17.80 5.97
CA GLN A 103 23.78 18.02 6.89
C GLN A 103 25.15 17.79 6.24
N LEU A 104 25.27 16.78 5.37
CA LEU A 104 26.48 16.51 4.61
C LEU A 104 26.78 17.63 3.60
N GLU A 105 25.75 18.17 2.93
CA GLU A 105 25.89 19.32 2.03
C GLU A 105 26.33 20.57 2.80
N GLU A 106 25.73 20.86 3.95
CA GLU A 106 26.15 21.98 4.80
C GLU A 106 27.58 21.82 5.34
N ALA A 107 27.97 20.61 5.73
CA ALA A 107 29.32 20.30 6.17
C ALA A 107 30.35 20.43 5.03
N LEU A 108 29.96 20.03 3.82
CA LEU A 108 30.77 20.17 2.61
C LEU A 108 30.99 21.65 2.27
N GLU A 109 29.95 22.48 2.33
CA GLU A 109 30.07 23.93 2.10
C GLU A 109 30.93 24.62 3.16
N LYS A 110 30.80 24.25 4.44
CA LYS A 110 31.71 24.73 5.50
C LYS A 110 33.15 24.31 5.25
N SER A 111 33.38 23.07 4.82
CA SER A 111 34.71 22.57 4.46
C SER A 111 35.30 23.33 3.27
N ARG A 112 34.53 23.53 2.20
CA ARG A 112 34.92 24.33 1.02
C ARG A 112 35.27 25.75 1.40
N ALA A 113 34.47 26.40 2.23
CA ALA A 113 34.73 27.77 2.71
C ALA A 113 36.04 27.88 3.51
N LEU A 114 36.38 26.86 4.31
CA LEU A 114 37.66 26.80 5.04
C LEU A 114 38.85 26.58 4.08
N THR A 115 38.70 25.72 3.07
CA THR A 115 39.77 25.45 2.10
C THR A 115 40.01 26.63 1.14
N LEU A 116 38.96 27.37 0.76
CA LEU A 116 39.08 28.58 -0.07
C LEU A 116 39.75 29.73 0.69
N LYS A 117 39.36 29.99 1.94
CA LYS A 117 40.02 31.00 2.80
C LYS A 117 41.50 30.70 3.02
N SER A 118 41.89 29.42 3.14
CA SER A 118 43.30 29.04 3.31
C SER A 118 44.19 29.38 2.11
N LYS A 119 43.63 29.54 0.90
CA LYS A 119 44.42 29.90 -0.29
C LYS A 119 44.70 31.40 -0.40
N GLU A 120 43.88 32.24 0.22
CA GLU A 120 44.08 33.70 0.25
C GLU A 120 45.15 34.15 1.26
N TYR A 121 45.57 33.30 2.18
CA TYR A 121 46.60 33.60 3.19
C TYR A 121 48.02 33.12 2.81
N GLN A 122 48.23 32.60 1.58
CA GLN A 122 49.54 32.14 1.10
C GLN A 122 50.21 33.04 0.05
N GLU A 123 49.77 34.29 -0.11
CA GLU A 123 50.56 35.35 -0.76
C GLU A 123 51.25 36.24 0.29
#